data_AF-A0AA38J173-F1
#
_entry.id   AF-A0AA38J173-F1
#
_cell.length_a   1.000
_cell.length_b   1.000
_cell.length_c   1.000
_cell.angle_alpha   90.00
_cell.angle_beta   90.00
_cell.angle_gamma   90.00
#
_symmetry.space_group_name_H-M   'P 1'
#
loop_
_entity.id
_entity.type
_entity.pdbx_description
1 polymer ?
#
loop_
_entity_poly.entity_id
_entity_poly.type
_entity_poly.pdbx_seq_one_letter_code
_entity_poly.pdbx_strand_id
1 'polypeptide(L)'
;MEHFHWKLTIRTNLFVLRMLGLWPKDNDKYEFNLYLFYALVVICFFAVFHTLTQAMRITSSLLTELLGLLKIYFFTRNIQIVKQLLTTLDRKSFQPRTVQQKVLIEKDLKLWTQMYFTLSLCGIGALLFWVIFPILDGSYREGQLPFIAWYPFDFEVTPVYQITYIYQILSTSIVAISTINIDTLIAATNLFAGAQFDILCDNLKNLNLGEDDSKYKGKLKICFQHHQQILSFGKSTNKFLNWIVFFEFFTSAVSIGLVMFELTIISPFSSEFYSTISYGGALTVETFTYCWYGNELTLKSSNLAYAIFEAEWTMANGGVKRLITLVNKI
;
A
#
# COMPACT_ATOMS: atom_id res chain seq x y z
N MET A 1 -3.54 -24.34 -19.37
CA MET A 1 -3.49 -23.89 -17.96
C MET A 1 -4.60 -22.90 -17.75
N GLU A 2 -5.28 -22.98 -16.61
CA GLU A 2 -6.30 -22.01 -16.20
C GLU A 2 -5.69 -20.61 -16.01
N HIS A 3 -6.51 -19.58 -16.23
CA HIS A 3 -6.12 -18.20 -16.05
C HIS A 3 -5.83 -17.89 -14.58
N PHE A 4 -4.71 -17.24 -14.29
CA PHE A 4 -4.31 -16.89 -12.92
C PHE A 4 -4.93 -15.56 -12.50
N HIS A 5 -5.72 -15.60 -11.43
CA HIS A 5 -6.50 -14.46 -10.94
C HIS A 5 -5.73 -13.63 -9.90
N TRP A 6 -4.80 -12.78 -10.35
CA TRP A 6 -4.01 -11.88 -9.48
C TRP A 6 -4.85 -11.05 -8.50
N LYS A 7 -6.00 -10.54 -8.97
CA LYS A 7 -6.89 -9.66 -8.19
C LYS A 7 -7.60 -10.36 -7.04
N LEU A 8 -7.64 -11.70 -7.04
CA LEU A 8 -8.30 -12.47 -5.98
C LEU A 8 -7.62 -12.22 -4.63
N THR A 9 -6.28 -12.14 -4.62
CA THR A 9 -5.48 -11.89 -3.41
C THR A 9 -5.84 -10.55 -2.76
N ILE A 10 -6.00 -9.50 -3.57
CA ILE A 10 -6.30 -8.14 -3.08
C ILE A 10 -7.80 -7.82 -3.01
N ARG A 11 -8.68 -8.82 -3.23
CA ARG A 11 -10.13 -8.60 -3.34
C ARG A 11 -10.72 -7.94 -2.10
N THR A 12 -10.30 -8.38 -0.91
CA THR A 12 -10.76 -7.81 0.36
C THR A 12 -10.34 -6.35 0.49
N ASN A 13 -9.08 -6.03 0.17
CA ASN A 13 -8.57 -4.66 0.16
C ASN A 13 -9.38 -3.76 -0.79
N LEU A 14 -9.62 -4.19 -2.03
CA LEU A 14 -10.42 -3.43 -3.00
C LEU A 14 -11.88 -3.26 -2.54
N PHE A 15 -12.45 -4.26 -1.88
CA PHE A 15 -13.79 -4.16 -1.31
C PHE A 15 -13.85 -3.12 -0.20
N VAL A 16 -12.86 -3.10 0.71
CA VAL A 16 -12.78 -2.10 1.78
C VAL A 16 -12.61 -0.69 1.22
N LEU A 17 -11.69 -0.49 0.26
CA LEU A 17 -11.54 0.80 -0.42
C LEU A 17 -12.82 1.28 -1.09
N ARG A 18 -13.61 0.34 -1.65
CA ARG A 18 -14.91 0.66 -2.23
C ARG A 18 -15.91 1.12 -1.19
N MET A 19 -15.98 0.42 -0.05
CA MET A 19 -16.83 0.80 1.09
C MET A 19 -16.44 2.17 1.65
N LEU A 20 -15.17 2.55 1.60
CA LEU A 20 -14.70 3.87 2.04
C LEU A 20 -14.95 5.00 1.03
N GLY A 21 -15.59 4.72 -0.11
CA GLY A 21 -15.80 5.73 -1.15
C GLY A 21 -14.57 6.00 -2.04
N LEU A 22 -13.48 5.24 -1.87
CA LEU A 22 -12.20 5.48 -2.55
C LEU A 22 -12.03 4.68 -3.85
N TRP A 23 -12.91 3.72 -4.14
CA TRP A 23 -12.81 2.81 -5.29
C TRP A 23 -14.10 2.76 -6.14
N PRO A 24 -14.25 3.64 -7.16
CA PRO A 24 -15.40 3.62 -8.04
C PRO A 24 -15.42 2.38 -8.94
N LYS A 25 -16.63 1.86 -9.24
CA LYS A 25 -16.84 0.60 -9.98
C LYS A 25 -16.51 0.71 -11.48
N ASP A 26 -16.80 1.84 -12.10
CA ASP A 26 -16.68 2.01 -13.55
C ASP A 26 -15.24 2.32 -13.97
N ASN A 27 -14.90 2.06 -15.24
CA ASN A 27 -13.53 2.27 -15.76
C ASN A 27 -13.11 3.75 -15.77
N ASP A 28 -14.06 4.68 -15.68
CA ASP A 28 -13.80 6.10 -15.75
C ASP A 28 -13.57 6.77 -14.39
N LYS A 29 -13.20 8.06 -14.46
CA LYS A 29 -13.09 8.98 -13.33
C LYS A 29 -14.41 8.97 -12.54
N TYR A 30 -14.41 9.50 -11.31
CA TYR A 30 -15.64 9.71 -10.56
C TYR A 30 -16.66 10.48 -11.41
N GLU A 31 -17.63 9.77 -11.99
CA GLU A 31 -18.77 10.36 -12.66
C GLU A 31 -19.76 10.89 -11.61
N PHE A 32 -20.56 11.91 -11.97
CA PHE A 32 -21.60 12.43 -11.09
C PHE A 32 -22.71 11.39 -10.90
N ASN A 33 -22.51 10.50 -9.92
CA ASN A 33 -23.43 9.46 -9.51
C ASN A 33 -23.58 9.42 -7.98
N LEU A 34 -24.51 8.59 -7.49
CA LEU A 34 -24.75 8.43 -6.04
C LEU A 34 -23.50 7.98 -5.27
N TYR A 35 -22.59 7.25 -5.94
CA TYR A 35 -21.34 6.81 -5.32
C TYR A 35 -20.37 7.98 -5.13
N LEU A 36 -20.25 8.91 -6.08
CA LEU A 36 -19.47 10.12 -5.90
C LEU A 36 -20.04 11.00 -4.79
N PHE A 37 -21.36 11.18 -4.72
CA PHE A 37 -21.97 11.92 -3.63
C PHE A 37 -21.64 11.29 -2.27
N TYR A 38 -21.81 9.97 -2.15
CA TYR A 38 -21.42 9.22 -0.96
C TYR A 38 -19.93 9.40 -0.61
N ALA A 39 -19.03 9.25 -1.59
CA ALA A 39 -17.59 9.40 -1.40
C ALA A 39 -17.22 10.82 -0.92
N LEU A 40 -17.85 11.86 -1.50
CA LEU A 40 -17.64 13.24 -1.07
C LEU A 40 -18.10 13.45 0.37
N VAL A 41 -19.26 12.91 0.76
CA VAL A 41 -19.73 12.97 2.14
C VAL A 41 -18.73 12.29 3.08
N VAL A 42 -18.27 11.08 2.74
CA VAL A 42 -17.30 10.35 3.56
C VAL A 42 -16.00 11.15 3.71
N ILE A 43 -15.40 11.60 2.60
CA ILE A 43 -14.11 12.29 2.62
C ILE A 43 -14.23 13.66 3.29
N CYS A 44 -15.22 14.48 2.91
CA CYS A 44 -15.35 15.83 3.46
C CYS A 44 -15.73 15.81 4.94
N PHE A 45 -16.67 14.96 5.35
CA PHE A 45 -17.21 14.98 6.71
C PHE A 45 -16.38 14.17 7.71
N PHE A 46 -15.89 12.99 7.32
CA PHE A 46 -15.18 12.11 8.25
C PHE A 46 -13.66 12.22 8.15
N ALA A 47 -13.11 12.67 7.02
CA ALA A 47 -11.67 12.88 6.90
C ALA A 47 -11.30 14.37 7.05
N VAL A 48 -11.77 15.24 6.15
CA VAL A 48 -11.34 16.65 6.12
C VAL A 48 -11.80 17.43 7.35
N PHE A 49 -13.09 17.35 7.69
CA PHE A 49 -13.61 18.08 8.86
C PHE A 49 -12.97 17.57 10.16
N HIS A 50 -12.78 16.26 10.30
CA HIS A 50 -12.10 15.67 11.46
C HIS A 50 -10.68 16.22 11.62
N THR A 51 -9.86 16.16 10.57
CA THR A 51 -8.50 16.70 10.62
C THR A 51 -8.46 18.19 10.86
N LEU A 52 -9.42 18.96 10.34
CA LEU A 52 -9.54 20.39 10.61
C LEU A 52 -9.78 20.66 12.11
N THR A 53 -10.66 19.89 12.76
CA THR A 53 -10.95 20.05 14.19
C THR A 53 -9.74 19.73 15.08
N GLN A 54 -8.91 18.76 14.69
CA GLN A 54 -7.65 18.46 15.39
C GLN A 54 -6.57 19.50 15.11
N ALA A 55 -6.47 20.00 13.87
CA ALA A 55 -5.49 21.00 13.47
C ALA A 55 -5.54 22.27 14.33
N MET A 56 -6.74 22.66 14.80
CA MET A 56 -6.93 23.83 15.65
C MET A 56 -6.30 23.69 17.05
N ARG A 57 -5.96 22.48 17.51
CA ARG A 57 -5.27 22.27 18.80
C ARG A 57 -3.80 21.84 18.67
N ILE A 58 -3.27 21.76 17.45
CA ILE A 58 -1.85 21.43 17.14
C ILE A 58 -1.35 20.25 17.99
N THR A 59 -1.99 19.09 17.83
CA THR A 59 -1.60 17.85 18.51
C THR A 59 -0.46 17.16 17.77
N SER A 60 0.30 16.30 18.44
CA SER A 60 1.36 15.48 17.79
C SER A 60 0.82 14.47 16.78
N SER A 61 -0.45 14.08 16.91
CA SER A 61 -1.20 13.25 15.94
C SER A 61 -1.54 13.99 14.63
N LEU A 62 -1.54 15.33 14.62
CA LEU A 62 -1.97 16.13 13.47
C LEU A 62 -1.20 15.78 12.20
N LEU A 63 0.12 15.59 12.32
CA LEU A 63 0.96 15.31 11.16
C LEU A 63 0.54 14.01 10.47
N THR A 64 0.19 12.98 11.24
CA THR A 64 -0.30 11.71 10.70
C THR A 64 -1.69 11.78 10.10
N GLU A 65 -2.56 12.62 10.64
CA GLU A 65 -3.88 12.84 10.03
C GLU A 65 -3.77 13.57 8.68
N LEU A 66 -2.92 14.59 8.63
CA LEU A 66 -2.60 15.29 7.39
C LEU A 66 -1.99 14.33 6.36
N LEU A 67 -1.11 13.43 6.78
CA LEU A 67 -0.59 12.36 5.92
C LEU A 67 -1.72 11.47 5.40
N GLY A 68 -2.66 11.04 6.24
CA GLY A 68 -3.83 10.27 5.82
C GLY A 68 -4.66 10.98 4.73
N LEU A 69 -4.90 12.28 4.90
CA LEU A 69 -5.57 13.10 3.88
C LEU A 69 -4.77 13.20 2.58
N LEU A 70 -3.45 13.41 2.67
CA LEU A 70 -2.57 13.45 1.51
C LEU A 70 -2.59 12.11 0.77
N LYS A 71 -2.53 10.98 1.49
CA LYS A 71 -2.64 9.63 0.93
C LYS A 71 -3.96 9.46 0.17
N ILE A 72 -5.09 9.80 0.80
CA ILE A 72 -6.42 9.76 0.17
C ILE A 72 -6.46 10.63 -1.10
N TYR A 73 -5.94 11.87 -1.02
CA TYR A 73 -5.91 12.79 -2.15
C TYR A 73 -5.06 12.27 -3.32
N PHE A 74 -3.82 11.85 -3.08
CA PHE A 74 -2.95 11.33 -4.13
C PHE A 74 -3.45 10.00 -4.69
N PHE A 75 -4.02 9.13 -3.84
CA PHE A 75 -4.63 7.87 -4.27
C PHE A 75 -5.82 8.12 -5.20
N THR A 76 -6.76 8.97 -4.80
CA THR A 76 -7.94 9.31 -5.63
C THR A 76 -7.54 10.01 -6.93
N ARG A 77 -6.54 10.89 -6.90
CA ARG A 77 -5.99 11.54 -8.11
C ARG A 77 -5.38 10.53 -9.09
N ASN A 78 -4.71 9.50 -8.58
CA ASN A 78 -3.99 8.50 -9.36
C ASN A 78 -4.76 7.19 -9.60
N ILE A 79 -6.03 7.10 -9.18
CA ILE A 79 -6.84 5.87 -9.22
C ILE A 79 -6.87 5.20 -10.60
N GLN A 80 -6.84 6.00 -11.68
CA GLN A 80 -6.83 5.51 -13.05
C GLN A 80 -5.56 4.73 -13.39
N ILE A 81 -4.41 5.21 -12.90
CA ILE A 81 -3.14 4.51 -13.06
C ILE A 81 -3.21 3.16 -12.34
N VAL A 82 -3.75 3.14 -11.12
CA VAL A 82 -3.90 1.90 -10.33
C VAL A 82 -4.81 0.90 -11.05
N LYS A 83 -5.97 1.33 -11.57
CA LYS A 83 -6.87 0.46 -12.36
C LYS A 83 -6.20 -0.09 -13.62
N GLN A 84 -5.43 0.73 -14.33
CA GLN A 84 -4.66 0.30 -15.50
C GLN A 84 -3.56 -0.72 -15.15
N LEU A 85 -2.85 -0.51 -14.03
CA LEU A 85 -1.89 -1.48 -13.50
C LEU A 85 -2.57 -2.83 -13.23
N LEU A 86 -3.68 -2.83 -12.49
CA LEU A 86 -4.41 -4.07 -12.18
C LEU A 86 -4.95 -4.76 -13.44
N THR A 87 -5.35 -4.01 -14.46
CA THR A 87 -5.80 -4.57 -15.76
C THR A 87 -4.63 -5.13 -16.57
N THR A 88 -3.44 -4.58 -16.40
CA THR A 88 -2.23 -5.09 -17.07
C THR A 88 -1.87 -6.50 -16.60
N LEU A 89 -2.18 -6.85 -15.33
CA LEU A 89 -1.95 -8.18 -14.78
C LEU A 89 -2.75 -9.29 -15.49
N ASP A 90 -3.89 -8.94 -16.09
CA ASP A 90 -4.74 -9.88 -16.81
C ASP A 90 -4.21 -10.19 -18.23
N ARG A 91 -3.19 -9.45 -18.71
CA ARG A 91 -2.60 -9.69 -20.02
C ARG A 91 -1.88 -11.03 -20.07
N LYS A 92 -1.92 -11.70 -21.23
CA LYS A 92 -1.26 -13.00 -21.45
C LYS A 92 0.23 -13.03 -21.10
N SER A 93 0.94 -11.92 -21.23
CA SER A 93 2.36 -11.82 -20.88
C SER A 93 2.62 -11.84 -19.38
N PHE A 94 1.64 -11.46 -18.55
CA PHE A 94 1.75 -11.40 -17.09
C PHE A 94 1.24 -12.68 -16.40
N GLN A 95 0.85 -13.68 -17.19
CA GLN A 95 0.29 -14.92 -16.69
C GLN A 95 1.40 -15.97 -16.52
N PRO A 96 1.43 -16.69 -15.38
CA PRO A 96 2.37 -17.80 -15.20
C PRO A 96 2.08 -18.91 -16.22
N ARG A 97 3.14 -19.50 -16.75
CA ARG A 97 3.10 -20.52 -17.81
C ARG A 97 3.48 -21.91 -17.32
N THR A 98 4.06 -22.01 -16.13
CA THR A 98 4.50 -23.28 -15.53
C THR A 98 3.93 -23.43 -14.12
N VAL A 99 3.81 -24.67 -13.65
CA VAL A 99 3.39 -24.96 -12.28
C VAL A 99 4.37 -24.35 -11.27
N GLN A 100 5.67 -24.41 -11.57
CA GLN A 100 6.71 -23.82 -10.74
C GLN A 100 6.56 -22.30 -10.58
N GLN A 101 6.30 -21.57 -11.67
CA GLN A 101 6.01 -20.13 -11.61
C GLN A 101 4.79 -19.85 -10.73
N LYS A 102 3.72 -20.64 -10.87
CA LYS A 102 2.50 -20.48 -10.07
C LYS A 102 2.77 -20.67 -8.57
N VAL A 103 3.51 -21.73 -8.19
CA VAL A 103 3.86 -22.01 -6.79
C VAL A 103 4.70 -20.88 -6.18
N LEU A 104 5.67 -20.33 -6.94
CA LEU A 104 6.50 -19.22 -6.48
C LEU A 104 5.66 -17.97 -6.19
N ILE A 105 4.77 -17.61 -7.12
CA ILE A 105 3.88 -16.45 -6.99
C ILE A 105 2.89 -16.64 -5.83
N GLU A 106 2.31 -17.83 -5.68
CA GLU A 106 1.35 -18.12 -4.61
C GLU A 106 1.95 -17.97 -3.21
N LYS A 107 3.22 -18.34 -3.04
CA LYS A 107 3.95 -18.11 -1.79
C LYS A 107 3.99 -16.62 -1.43
N ASP A 108 4.36 -15.78 -2.38
CA ASP A 108 4.49 -14.34 -2.18
C ASP A 108 3.14 -13.66 -1.92
N LEU A 109 2.11 -14.08 -2.66
CA LEU A 109 0.73 -13.61 -2.44
C LEU A 109 0.20 -14.01 -1.07
N LYS A 110 0.55 -15.20 -0.58
CA LYS A 110 0.17 -15.66 0.77
C LYS A 110 0.86 -14.81 1.84
N LEU A 111 2.14 -14.50 1.69
CA LEU A 111 2.87 -13.61 2.61
C LEU A 111 2.25 -12.22 2.65
N TRP A 112 1.92 -11.64 1.50
CA TRP A 112 1.21 -10.36 1.44
C TRP A 112 -0.16 -10.43 2.12
N THR A 113 -0.91 -11.51 1.91
CA THR A 113 -2.24 -11.70 2.52
C THR A 113 -2.14 -11.77 4.03
N GLN A 114 -1.17 -12.54 4.55
CA GLN A 114 -0.91 -12.62 5.99
C GLN A 114 -0.57 -11.24 6.56
N MET A 115 0.35 -10.52 5.92
CA MET A 115 0.73 -9.18 6.34
C MET A 115 -0.47 -8.21 6.32
N TYR A 116 -1.30 -8.23 5.27
CA TYR A 116 -2.51 -7.39 5.18
C TYR A 116 -3.44 -7.61 6.38
N PHE A 117 -3.72 -8.86 6.73
CA PHE A 117 -4.57 -9.18 7.88
C PHE A 117 -3.90 -8.84 9.22
N THR A 118 -2.60 -9.07 9.35
CA THR A 118 -1.85 -8.68 10.56
C THR A 118 -1.87 -7.17 10.76
N LEU A 119 -1.54 -6.38 9.75
CA LEU A 119 -1.57 -4.91 9.83
C LEU A 119 -2.99 -4.40 10.13
N SER A 120 -4.01 -4.97 9.48
CA SER A 120 -5.40 -4.61 9.73
C SER A 120 -5.83 -4.92 11.17
N LEU A 121 -5.44 -6.09 11.69
CA LEU A 121 -5.73 -6.50 13.07
C LEU A 121 -5.01 -5.60 14.08
N CYS A 122 -3.73 -5.30 13.86
CA CYS A 122 -2.97 -4.37 14.68
C CYS A 122 -3.59 -2.96 14.67
N GLY A 123 -4.01 -2.46 13.50
CA GLY A 123 -4.68 -1.18 13.36
C GLY A 123 -6.00 -1.12 14.12
N ILE A 124 -6.84 -2.16 14.00
CA ILE A 124 -8.09 -2.27 14.77
C ILE A 124 -7.79 -2.33 16.27
N GLY A 125 -6.78 -3.10 16.69
CA GLY A 125 -6.36 -3.19 18.09
C GLY A 125 -5.91 -1.83 18.67
N ALA A 126 -5.10 -1.08 17.92
CA ALA A 126 -4.66 0.26 18.30
C ALA A 126 -5.83 1.25 18.41
N LEU A 127 -6.76 1.23 17.45
CA LEU A 127 -7.96 2.05 17.50
C LEU A 127 -8.83 1.71 18.73
N LEU A 128 -9.08 0.42 18.98
CA LEU A 128 -9.86 -0.01 20.14
C LEU A 128 -9.19 0.43 21.46
N PHE A 129 -7.86 0.34 21.54
CA PHE A 129 -7.11 0.82 22.68
C PHE A 129 -7.30 2.33 22.91
N TRP A 130 -7.15 3.16 21.87
CA TRP A 130 -7.34 4.61 21.98
C TRP A 130 -8.79 5.01 22.29
N VAL A 131 -9.76 4.30 21.75
CA VAL A 131 -11.18 4.55 22.05
C VAL A 131 -11.52 4.19 23.49
N ILE A 132 -10.99 3.09 24.02
CA ILE A 132 -11.29 2.64 25.37
C ILE A 132 -10.49 3.44 26.42
N PHE A 133 -9.39 4.09 26.02
CA PHE A 133 -8.48 4.79 26.92
C PHE A 133 -9.17 5.80 27.86
N PRO A 134 -9.98 6.79 27.38
CA PRO A 134 -10.63 7.75 28.28
C PRO A 134 -11.65 7.11 29.23
N ILE A 135 -12.10 5.89 28.93
CA ILE A 135 -13.06 5.14 29.75
C ILE A 135 -12.32 4.44 30.90
N LEU A 136 -11.12 3.91 30.63
CA LEU A 136 -10.31 3.18 31.62
C LEU A 136 -9.66 4.09 32.66
N ASP A 137 -9.17 5.25 32.24
CA ASP A 137 -8.52 6.22 33.13
C ASP A 137 -9.54 7.13 33.87
N GLY A 138 -10.81 7.08 33.46
CA GLY A 138 -11.89 7.88 34.02
C GLY A 138 -12.00 9.30 33.46
N SER A 139 -11.12 9.69 32.53
CA SER A 139 -11.07 11.03 31.92
C SER A 139 -12.35 11.40 31.16
N TYR A 140 -13.12 10.41 30.71
CA TYR A 140 -14.44 10.65 30.12
C TYR A 140 -15.42 11.39 31.06
N ARG A 141 -15.22 11.28 32.39
CA ARG A 141 -16.05 11.98 33.40
C ARG A 141 -15.76 13.47 33.44
N GLU A 142 -14.58 13.87 33.00
CA GLU A 142 -14.16 15.27 32.86
C GLU A 142 -14.49 15.82 31.46
N GLY A 143 -15.28 15.09 30.66
CA GLY A 143 -15.62 15.49 29.30
C GLY A 143 -14.49 15.32 28.29
N GLN A 144 -13.45 14.55 28.61
CA GLN A 144 -12.35 14.31 27.67
C GLN A 144 -12.75 13.33 26.55
N LEU A 145 -12.66 13.82 25.32
CA LEU A 145 -12.82 13.03 24.11
C LEU A 145 -11.58 12.13 23.84
N PRO A 146 -11.71 11.03 23.08
CA PRO A 146 -10.59 10.13 22.75
C PRO A 146 -9.44 10.83 22.04
N PHE A 147 -9.76 11.81 21.19
CA PHE A 147 -8.77 12.62 20.49
C PHE A 147 -9.02 14.08 20.83
N ILE A 148 -7.96 14.78 21.21
CA ILE A 148 -8.00 16.21 21.54
C ILE A 148 -8.32 16.98 20.25
N ALA A 149 -9.49 17.63 20.23
CA ALA A 149 -9.96 18.41 19.08
C ALA A 149 -10.74 19.64 19.56
N TRP A 150 -10.85 20.64 18.70
CA TRP A 150 -11.73 21.79 18.93
C TRP A 150 -12.95 21.71 18.02
N TYR A 151 -14.14 21.90 18.58
CA TYR A 151 -15.39 21.95 17.84
C TYR A 151 -16.05 23.33 17.97
N PRO A 152 -16.74 23.81 16.92
CA PRO A 152 -17.43 25.10 16.94
C PRO A 152 -18.77 25.06 17.70
N PHE A 153 -19.02 24.02 18.47
CA PHE A 153 -20.22 23.80 19.28
C PHE A 153 -19.81 23.25 20.65
N ASP A 154 -20.66 23.50 21.65
CA ASP A 154 -20.47 22.96 22.99
C ASP A 154 -20.81 21.47 23.00
N PHE A 155 -19.77 20.63 23.06
CA PHE A 155 -19.90 19.18 23.09
C PHE A 155 -19.97 18.61 24.51
N GLU A 156 -19.81 19.42 25.57
CA GLU A 156 -19.85 18.92 26.96
C GLU A 156 -21.28 18.61 27.41
N VAL A 157 -22.28 19.13 26.68
CA VAL A 157 -23.70 18.91 26.94
C VAL A 157 -24.17 17.55 26.43
N THR A 158 -24.93 16.81 27.24
CA THR A 158 -25.60 15.56 26.81
C THR A 158 -26.82 15.89 25.93
N PRO A 159 -27.04 15.22 24.77
CA PRO A 159 -26.33 14.05 24.22
C PRO A 159 -25.20 14.36 23.22
N VAL A 160 -24.81 15.63 23.08
CA VAL A 160 -23.83 16.09 22.08
C VAL A 160 -22.45 15.47 22.33
N TYR A 161 -22.07 15.28 23.61
CA TYR A 161 -20.83 14.59 23.99
C TYR A 161 -20.74 13.20 23.36
N GLN A 162 -21.78 12.38 23.56
CA GLN A 162 -21.82 11.00 23.08
C GLN A 162 -21.83 10.93 21.55
N ILE A 163 -22.54 11.87 20.90
CA ILE A 163 -22.55 11.99 19.43
C ILE A 163 -21.15 12.33 18.91
N THR A 164 -20.47 13.29 19.53
CA THR A 164 -19.13 13.75 19.15
C THR A 164 -18.09 12.64 19.38
N TYR A 165 -18.23 11.90 20.47
CA TYR A 165 -17.42 10.73 20.78
C TYR A 165 -17.53 9.66 19.69
N ILE A 166 -18.76 9.28 19.31
CA ILE A 166 -19.00 8.31 18.22
C ILE A 166 -18.48 8.85 16.89
N TYR A 167 -18.67 10.14 16.62
CA TYR A 167 -18.17 10.78 15.40
C TYR A 167 -16.64 10.69 15.29
N GLN A 168 -15.90 10.93 16.38
CA GLN A 168 -14.44 10.78 16.36
C GLN A 168 -14.01 9.35 16.07
N ILE A 169 -14.63 8.36 16.73
CA ILE A 169 -14.33 6.94 16.48
C ILE A 169 -14.49 6.61 15.00
N LEU A 170 -15.63 6.99 14.40
CA LEU A 170 -15.91 6.72 12.99
C LEU A 170 -14.92 7.44 12.07
N SER A 171 -14.62 8.71 12.36
CA SER A 171 -13.72 9.54 11.56
C SER A 171 -12.30 9.00 11.54
N THR A 172 -11.72 8.76 12.72
CA THR A 172 -10.38 8.20 12.86
C THR A 172 -10.30 6.81 12.26
N SER A 173 -11.34 5.97 12.43
CA SER A 173 -11.41 4.65 11.80
C SER A 173 -11.41 4.74 10.28
N ILE A 174 -12.19 5.66 9.69
CA ILE A 174 -12.23 5.85 8.24
C ILE A 174 -10.85 6.25 7.70
N VAL A 175 -10.17 7.20 8.35
CA VAL A 175 -8.83 7.64 7.95
C VAL A 175 -7.81 6.50 8.09
N ALA A 176 -7.76 5.84 9.24
CA ALA A 176 -6.82 4.75 9.51
C ALA A 176 -7.01 3.56 8.54
N ILE A 177 -8.25 3.10 8.35
CA ILE A 177 -8.56 2.00 7.43
C ILE A 177 -8.24 2.42 5.98
N SER A 178 -8.50 3.67 5.60
CA SER A 178 -8.12 4.19 4.27
C SER A 178 -6.61 4.11 4.06
N THR A 179 -5.83 4.61 5.01
CA THR A 179 -4.36 4.60 4.97
C THR A 179 -3.80 3.18 4.86
N ILE A 180 -4.22 2.26 5.75
CA ILE A 180 -3.78 0.86 5.72
C ILE A 180 -4.07 0.21 4.36
N ASN A 181 -5.26 0.44 3.80
CA ASN A 181 -5.62 -0.18 2.53
C ASN A 181 -4.87 0.45 1.33
N ILE A 182 -4.56 1.74 1.36
CA ILE A 182 -3.72 2.40 0.35
C ILE A 182 -2.28 1.85 0.41
N ASP A 183 -1.69 1.79 1.61
CA ASP A 183 -0.31 1.33 1.82
C ASP A 183 -0.15 -0.14 1.40
N THR A 184 -1.08 -1.00 1.81
CA THR A 184 -1.05 -2.42 1.44
C THR A 184 -1.33 -2.66 -0.03
N LEU A 185 -2.10 -1.78 -0.70
CA LEU A 185 -2.27 -1.84 -2.15
C LEU A 185 -0.99 -1.41 -2.89
N ILE A 186 -0.26 -0.40 -2.39
CA ILE A 186 1.07 -0.05 -2.91
C ILE A 186 2.02 -1.24 -2.77
N ALA A 187 2.07 -1.86 -1.58
CA ALA A 187 2.83 -3.09 -1.35
C ALA A 187 2.45 -4.20 -2.35
N ALA A 188 1.15 -4.40 -2.63
CA ALA A 188 0.70 -5.37 -3.62
C ALA A 188 1.20 -5.04 -5.04
N THR A 189 1.19 -3.77 -5.45
CA THR A 189 1.72 -3.40 -6.78
C THR A 189 3.22 -3.67 -6.91
N ASN A 190 4.01 -3.45 -5.87
CA ASN A 190 5.44 -3.81 -5.85
C ASN A 190 5.65 -5.33 -5.84
N LEU A 191 4.84 -6.06 -5.08
CA LEU A 191 4.82 -7.52 -5.08
C LEU A 191 4.54 -8.08 -6.49
N PHE A 192 3.53 -7.54 -7.18
CA PHE A 192 3.20 -7.95 -8.54
C PHE A 192 4.35 -7.67 -9.49
N ALA A 193 4.98 -6.50 -9.42
CA ALA A 193 6.16 -6.20 -10.24
C ALA A 193 7.30 -7.20 -9.97
N GLY A 194 7.58 -7.51 -8.70
CA GLY A 194 8.59 -8.49 -8.31
C GLY A 194 8.28 -9.90 -8.83
N ALA A 195 7.04 -10.36 -8.68
CA ALA A 195 6.58 -11.65 -9.18
C ALA A 195 6.74 -11.77 -10.71
N GLN A 196 6.62 -10.66 -11.45
CA GLN A 196 6.85 -10.67 -12.89
C GLN A 196 8.33 -10.80 -13.26
N PHE A 197 9.24 -10.25 -12.45
CA PHE A 197 10.67 -10.53 -12.60
C PHE A 197 10.98 -12.01 -12.34
N ASP A 198 10.34 -12.64 -11.36
CA ASP A 198 10.51 -14.08 -11.14
C ASP A 198 10.04 -14.93 -12.32
N ILE A 199 8.87 -14.61 -12.90
CA ILE A 199 8.38 -15.25 -14.13
C ILE A 199 9.39 -15.07 -15.28
N LEU A 200 9.91 -13.85 -15.45
CA LEU A 200 10.89 -13.55 -16.49
C LEU A 200 12.19 -14.33 -16.29
N CYS A 201 12.70 -14.37 -15.07
CA CYS A 201 13.89 -15.14 -14.69
C CYS A 201 13.71 -16.63 -14.99
N ASP A 202 12.57 -17.22 -14.61
CA ASP A 202 12.27 -18.62 -14.91
C ASP A 202 12.17 -18.88 -16.43
N ASN A 203 11.53 -17.98 -17.19
CA ASN A 203 11.47 -18.10 -18.65
C ASN A 203 12.86 -18.03 -19.30
N LEU A 204 13.76 -17.21 -18.76
CA LEU A 204 15.13 -17.05 -19.26
C LEU A 204 16.01 -18.28 -18.95
N LYS A 205 15.94 -18.80 -17.73
CA LYS A 205 16.68 -20.00 -17.31
C LYS A 205 16.29 -21.23 -18.12
N ASN A 206 15.01 -21.32 -18.51
CA ASN A 206 14.46 -22.43 -19.28
C ASN A 206 14.49 -22.21 -20.81
N LEU A 207 15.36 -21.32 -21.31
CA LEU A 207 15.63 -21.18 -22.75
C LEU A 207 16.47 -22.37 -23.26
N ASN A 208 15.80 -23.43 -23.74
CA ASN A 208 16.47 -24.60 -24.31
C ASN A 208 17.25 -24.29 -25.61
N LEU A 209 18.57 -24.54 -25.64
CA LEU A 209 19.39 -24.47 -26.86
C LEU A 209 19.15 -25.60 -27.87
N GLY A 210 18.54 -26.70 -27.44
CA GLY A 210 18.23 -27.83 -28.34
C GLY A 210 17.11 -27.54 -29.34
N GLU A 211 16.47 -26.37 -29.24
CA GLU A 211 15.48 -25.91 -30.21
C GLU A 211 16.14 -25.20 -31.40
N ASP A 212 15.49 -25.27 -32.56
CA ASP A 212 15.86 -24.49 -33.75
C ASP A 212 16.10 -23.01 -33.39
N ASP A 213 17.15 -22.41 -33.96
CA ASP A 213 17.60 -21.03 -33.69
C ASP A 213 16.48 -20.00 -33.89
N SER A 214 15.56 -20.28 -34.82
CA SER A 214 14.35 -19.48 -35.05
C SER A 214 13.42 -19.43 -33.83
N LYS A 215 13.26 -20.57 -33.15
CA LYS A 215 12.37 -20.78 -32.01
C LYS A 215 12.99 -20.21 -30.73
N TYR A 216 14.30 -20.40 -30.56
CA TYR A 216 15.08 -19.76 -29.51
C TYR A 216 14.97 -18.22 -29.58
N LYS A 217 15.20 -17.63 -30.77
CA LYS A 217 15.05 -16.19 -30.99
C LYS A 217 13.63 -15.69 -30.70
N GLY A 218 12.62 -16.48 -31.08
CA GLY A 218 11.22 -16.19 -30.78
C GLY A 218 10.95 -16.10 -29.27
N LYS A 219 11.41 -17.09 -28.49
CA LYS A 219 11.27 -17.11 -27.02
C LYS A 219 12.02 -15.97 -26.35
N LEU A 220 13.24 -15.69 -26.78
CA LEU A 220 14.03 -14.58 -26.26
C LEU A 220 13.37 -13.22 -26.54
N LYS A 221 12.81 -13.03 -27.75
CA LYS A 221 12.03 -11.83 -28.08
C LYS A 221 10.82 -11.66 -27.16
N ILE A 222 10.13 -12.74 -26.82
CA ILE A 222 9.01 -12.72 -25.85
C ILE A 222 9.50 -12.29 -24.47
N CYS A 223 10.64 -12.80 -23.99
CA CYS A 223 11.23 -12.40 -22.72
C CYS A 223 11.60 -10.91 -22.71
N PHE A 224 12.20 -10.41 -23.80
CA PHE A 224 12.52 -8.99 -23.96
C PHE A 224 11.26 -8.11 -23.94
N GLN A 225 10.21 -8.50 -24.65
CA GLN A 225 8.92 -7.79 -24.63
C GLN A 225 8.29 -7.80 -23.24
N HIS A 226 8.36 -8.92 -22.51
CA HIS A 226 7.88 -9.02 -21.14
C HIS A 226 8.67 -8.11 -20.21
N HIS A 227 10.00 -8.10 -20.28
CA HIS A 227 10.85 -7.17 -19.53
C HIS A 227 10.47 -5.71 -19.74
N GLN A 228 10.29 -5.29 -21.00
CA GLN A 228 9.85 -3.93 -21.32
C GLN A 228 8.49 -3.59 -20.70
N GLN A 229 7.56 -4.55 -20.65
CA GLN A 229 6.27 -4.36 -20.02
C GLN A 229 6.38 -4.28 -18.48
N ILE A 230 7.28 -5.04 -17.86
CA ILE A 230 7.59 -4.93 -16.42
C ILE A 230 8.14 -3.55 -16.10
N LEU A 231 9.08 -3.04 -16.89
CA LEU A 231 9.62 -1.69 -16.72
C LEU A 231 8.53 -0.61 -16.90
N SER A 232 7.64 -0.78 -17.88
CA SER A 232 6.49 0.13 -18.06
C SER A 232 5.51 0.06 -16.89
N PHE A 233 5.29 -1.13 -16.33
CA PHE A 233 4.48 -1.34 -15.13
C PHE A 233 5.13 -0.62 -13.94
N GLY A 234 6.42 -0.83 -13.68
CA GLY A 234 7.18 -0.16 -12.63
C GLY A 234 7.19 1.37 -12.75
N LYS A 235 7.33 1.93 -13.96
CA LYS A 235 7.21 3.37 -14.20
C LYS A 235 5.82 3.93 -13.82
N SER A 236 4.77 3.17 -14.14
CA SER A 236 3.39 3.55 -13.81
C SER A 236 3.13 3.45 -12.31
N THR A 237 3.62 2.39 -11.67
CA THR A 237 3.64 2.23 -10.21
C THR A 237 4.36 3.41 -9.56
N ASN A 238 5.55 3.79 -10.04
CA ASN A 238 6.31 4.93 -9.51
C ASN A 238 5.55 6.26 -9.60
N LYS A 239 4.88 6.52 -10.74
CA LYS A 239 4.06 7.73 -10.91
C LYS A 239 2.91 7.81 -9.88
N PHE A 240 2.34 6.65 -9.54
CA PHE A 240 1.31 6.53 -8.52
C PHE A 240 1.86 6.74 -7.09
N LEU A 241 2.97 6.07 -6.74
CA LEU A 241 3.49 6.03 -5.37
C LEU A 241 4.39 7.22 -4.99
N ASN A 242 5.06 7.90 -5.94
CA ASN A 242 6.16 8.84 -5.63
C ASN A 242 5.79 9.87 -4.55
N TRP A 243 4.69 10.60 -4.74
CA TRP A 243 4.26 11.60 -3.76
C TRP A 243 3.79 10.99 -2.44
N ILE A 244 3.09 9.85 -2.48
CA ILE A 244 2.62 9.15 -1.28
C ILE A 244 3.83 8.73 -0.44
N VAL A 245 4.82 8.09 -1.06
CA VAL A 245 6.05 7.64 -0.39
C VAL A 245 6.86 8.82 0.12
N PHE A 246 6.97 9.91 -0.64
CA PHE A 246 7.67 11.10 -0.16
C PHE A 246 7.05 11.65 1.13
N PHE A 247 5.73 11.85 1.16
CA PHE A 247 5.04 12.37 2.34
C PHE A 247 5.02 11.38 3.49
N GLU A 248 4.95 10.08 3.21
CA GLU A 248 5.09 9.00 4.19
C GLU A 248 6.41 9.13 4.94
N PHE A 249 7.54 9.05 4.24
CA PHE A 249 8.85 9.09 4.89
C PHE A 249 9.14 10.42 5.57
N PHE A 250 8.73 11.54 4.96
CA PHE A 250 8.90 12.86 5.57
C PHE A 250 8.11 12.98 6.88
N THR A 251 6.83 12.62 6.86
CA THR A 251 5.96 12.72 8.03
C THR A 251 6.38 11.74 9.10
N SER A 252 6.65 10.48 8.75
CA SER A 252 7.07 9.46 9.70
C SER A 252 8.40 9.82 10.36
N ALA A 253 9.37 10.41 9.64
CA ALA A 253 10.63 10.88 10.23
C ALA A 253 10.41 11.98 11.28
N VAL A 254 9.58 12.97 10.97
CA VAL A 254 9.25 14.06 11.91
C VAL A 254 8.46 13.52 13.10
N SER A 255 7.41 12.73 12.87
CA SER A 255 6.56 12.16 13.91
C SER A 255 7.34 11.23 14.84
N ILE A 256 8.22 10.37 14.33
CA ILE A 256 9.07 9.52 15.17
C ILE A 256 10.00 10.37 16.05
N GLY A 257 10.56 11.45 15.52
CA GLY A 257 11.34 12.40 16.31
C GLY A 257 10.54 13.05 17.45
N LEU A 258 9.31 13.47 17.17
CA LEU A 258 8.40 14.02 18.17
C LEU A 258 8.03 12.98 19.23
N VAL A 259 7.69 11.76 18.82
CA VAL A 259 7.38 10.64 19.73
C VAL A 259 8.56 10.34 20.65
N MET A 260 9.78 10.28 20.10
CA MET A 260 10.97 10.04 20.91
C MET A 260 11.18 11.14 21.95
N PHE A 261 10.92 12.41 21.60
CA PHE A 261 10.99 13.52 22.53
C PHE A 261 9.88 13.46 23.60
N GLU A 262 8.64 13.19 23.21
CA GLU A 262 7.50 13.02 24.12
C GLU A 262 7.77 11.93 25.16
N LEU A 263 8.34 10.80 24.75
CA LEU A 263 8.72 9.70 25.65
C LEU A 263 9.77 10.10 26.71
N THR A 264 10.49 11.22 26.54
CA THR A 264 11.43 11.73 27.57
C THR A 264 10.75 12.58 28.65
N ILE A 265 9.55 13.11 28.36
CA ILE A 265 8.80 14.01 29.23
C ILE A 265 7.70 13.24 29.97
N ILE A 266 7.05 12.30 29.28
CA ILE A 266 5.96 11.50 29.81
C ILE A 266 6.48 10.56 30.91
N SER A 267 5.69 10.42 31.98
CA SER A 267 6.03 9.51 33.08
C SER A 267 6.15 8.07 32.59
N PRO A 268 7.25 7.35 32.90
CA PRO A 268 7.42 5.96 32.50
C PRO A 268 6.27 5.08 33.00
N PHE A 269 5.82 4.13 32.17
CA PHE A 269 4.73 3.20 32.47
C PHE A 269 3.37 3.84 32.77
N SER A 270 3.21 5.15 32.51
CA SER A 270 1.89 5.77 32.45
C SER A 270 1.08 5.25 31.26
N SER A 271 -0.22 5.46 31.29
CA SER A 271 -1.10 5.12 30.18
C SER A 271 -0.73 5.91 28.91
N GLU A 272 -0.37 7.18 29.05
CA GLU A 272 0.13 8.05 27.98
C GLU A 272 1.44 7.51 27.36
N PHE A 273 2.35 6.95 28.19
CA PHE A 273 3.57 6.31 27.71
C PHE A 273 3.26 5.13 26.78
N TYR A 274 2.32 4.26 27.16
CA TYR A 274 1.90 3.12 26.34
C TYR A 274 1.21 3.56 25.03
N SER A 275 0.39 4.62 25.08
CA SER A 275 -0.22 5.19 23.87
C SER A 275 0.83 5.73 22.91
N THR A 276 1.79 6.49 23.44
CA THR A 276 2.86 7.16 22.68
C THR A 276 3.82 6.15 22.03
N ILE A 277 4.25 5.12 22.77
CA ILE A 277 5.10 4.07 22.20
C ILE A 277 4.34 3.21 21.18
N SER A 278 3.04 2.95 21.41
CA SER A 278 2.22 2.23 20.43
C SER A 278 2.06 3.02 19.13
N TYR A 279 1.87 4.33 19.22
CA TYR A 279 1.82 5.24 18.07
C TYR A 279 3.15 5.27 17.30
N GLY A 280 4.29 5.42 18.00
CA GLY A 280 5.62 5.33 17.38
C GLY A 280 5.90 3.98 16.72
N GLY A 281 5.45 2.89 17.34
CA GLY A 281 5.52 1.54 16.78
C GLY A 281 4.71 1.41 15.49
N ALA A 282 3.50 1.96 15.44
CA ALA A 282 2.67 1.96 14.24
C ALA A 282 3.37 2.68 13.07
N LEU A 283 3.92 3.88 13.29
CA LEU A 283 4.67 4.64 12.28
C LEU A 283 5.88 3.88 11.74
N THR A 284 6.59 3.20 12.64
CA THR A 284 7.74 2.38 12.28
C THR A 284 7.34 1.21 11.40
N VAL A 285 6.24 0.52 11.73
CA VAL A 285 5.70 -0.62 10.96
C VAL A 285 5.20 -0.17 9.58
N GLU A 286 4.52 0.97 9.49
CA GLU A 286 4.08 1.57 8.21
C GLU A 286 5.29 1.84 7.31
N THR A 287 6.29 2.57 7.81
CA THR A 287 7.52 2.88 7.06
C THR A 287 8.28 1.62 6.65
N PHE A 288 8.41 0.65 7.57
CA PHE A 288 9.08 -0.62 7.31
C PHE A 288 8.41 -1.40 6.18
N THR A 289 7.08 -1.37 6.10
CA THR A 289 6.32 -2.03 5.03
C THR A 289 6.74 -1.52 3.65
N TYR A 290 6.89 -0.20 3.48
CA TYR A 290 7.38 0.38 2.23
C TYR A 290 8.79 -0.09 1.88
N CYS A 291 9.70 -0.05 2.85
CA CYS A 291 11.07 -0.52 2.69
C CYS A 291 11.14 -1.99 2.29
N TRP A 292 10.35 -2.85 2.94
CA TRP A 292 10.34 -4.29 2.70
C TRP A 292 9.98 -4.63 1.25
N TYR A 293 8.84 -4.15 0.74
CA TYR A 293 8.44 -4.47 -0.64
C TYR A 293 9.31 -3.76 -1.67
N GLY A 294 9.85 -2.58 -1.35
CA GLY A 294 10.84 -1.91 -2.21
C GLY A 294 12.13 -2.73 -2.34
N ASN A 295 12.62 -3.28 -1.23
CA ASN A 295 13.79 -4.15 -1.20
C ASN A 295 13.53 -5.46 -1.95
N GLU A 296 12.41 -6.14 -1.69
CA GLU A 296 12.04 -7.38 -2.39
C GLU A 296 11.96 -7.19 -3.91
N LEU A 297 11.36 -6.09 -4.36
CA LEU A 297 11.34 -5.75 -5.79
C LEU A 297 12.76 -5.56 -6.35
N THR A 298 13.63 -4.88 -5.60
CA THR A 298 15.02 -4.65 -5.99
C THR A 298 15.80 -5.97 -6.10
N LEU A 299 15.70 -6.83 -5.09
CA LEU A 299 16.33 -8.15 -5.08
C LEU A 299 15.87 -9.00 -6.29
N LYS A 300 14.56 -9.11 -6.50
CA LYS A 300 14.00 -9.87 -7.63
C LYS A 300 14.43 -9.31 -8.99
N SER A 301 14.51 -7.99 -9.13
CA SER A 301 15.01 -7.37 -10.36
C SER A 301 16.50 -7.67 -10.61
N SER A 302 17.34 -7.67 -9.56
CA SER A 302 18.77 -7.96 -9.66
C SER A 302 19.06 -9.42 -10.06
N ASN A 303 18.15 -10.35 -9.72
CA ASN A 303 18.25 -11.76 -10.12
C ASN A 303 18.16 -11.96 -11.64
N LEU A 304 17.69 -10.97 -12.39
CA LEU A 304 17.61 -11.03 -13.85
C LEU A 304 18.99 -11.24 -14.49
N ALA A 305 20.03 -10.57 -13.98
CA ALA A 305 21.39 -10.73 -14.49
C ALA A 305 21.90 -12.17 -14.31
N TYR A 306 21.62 -12.78 -13.15
CA TYR A 306 21.97 -14.17 -12.87
C TYR A 306 21.16 -15.15 -13.73
N ALA A 307 19.86 -14.91 -13.91
CA ALA A 307 19.01 -15.74 -14.78
C ALA A 307 19.47 -15.71 -16.24
N ILE A 308 19.95 -14.55 -16.71
CA ILE A 308 20.58 -14.42 -18.03
C ILE A 308 21.89 -15.21 -18.10
N PHE A 309 22.71 -15.17 -17.06
CA PHE A 309 23.96 -15.90 -17.02
C PHE A 309 23.75 -17.42 -17.03
N GLU A 310 22.73 -17.89 -16.31
CA GLU A 310 22.30 -19.29 -16.27
C GLU A 310 21.61 -19.75 -17.56
N ALA A 311 21.07 -18.82 -18.36
CA ALA A 311 20.63 -19.15 -19.70
C ALA A 311 21.85 -19.61 -20.51
N GLU A 312 21.70 -20.59 -21.39
CA GLU A 312 22.82 -21.15 -22.15
C GLU A 312 23.27 -20.20 -23.31
N TRP A 313 23.61 -18.94 -22.99
CA TRP A 313 23.82 -17.85 -23.94
C TRP A 313 25.14 -17.92 -24.72
N THR A 314 26.12 -18.68 -24.22
CA THR A 314 27.48 -18.78 -24.79
C THR A 314 27.48 -19.43 -26.16
N MET A 315 26.57 -20.39 -26.38
CA MET A 315 26.40 -21.12 -27.64
C MET A 315 25.48 -20.40 -28.63
N ALA A 316 24.85 -19.30 -28.21
CA ALA A 316 23.96 -18.55 -29.06
C ALA A 316 24.69 -17.66 -30.09
N ASN A 317 24.03 -17.40 -31.22
CA ASN A 317 24.60 -16.56 -32.28
C ASN A 317 24.76 -15.08 -31.88
N GLY A 318 25.53 -14.32 -32.67
CA GLY A 318 25.89 -12.93 -32.34
C GLY A 318 24.69 -11.98 -32.17
N GLY A 319 23.57 -12.23 -32.88
CA GLY A 319 22.34 -11.46 -32.74
C GLY A 319 21.66 -11.68 -31.39
N VAL A 320 21.61 -12.92 -30.92
CA VAL A 320 21.10 -13.29 -29.59
C VAL A 320 21.97 -12.68 -28.49
N LYS A 321 23.30 -12.77 -28.60
CA LYS A 321 24.24 -12.21 -27.61
C LYS A 321 24.04 -10.70 -27.43
N ARG A 322 23.80 -9.95 -28.52
CA ARG A 322 23.46 -8.52 -28.44
C ARG A 322 22.15 -8.26 -27.71
N LEU A 323 21.12 -9.06 -27.98
CA LEU A 323 19.81 -8.90 -27.34
C LEU A 323 19.87 -9.16 -25.83
N ILE A 324 20.65 -10.17 -25.43
CA ILE A 324 20.91 -10.51 -24.03
C ILE A 324 21.67 -9.38 -23.32
N THR A 325 22.67 -8.80 -23.97
CA THR A 325 23.45 -7.68 -23.41
C THR A 325 22.58 -6.43 -23.21
N LEU A 326 21.56 -6.22 -24.05
CA LEU A 326 20.62 -5.10 -23.94
C LEU A 326 19.65 -5.26 -22.76
N VAL A 327 19.25 -6.49 -22.43
CA VAL A 327 18.40 -6.76 -21.24
C VAL A 327 19.14 -6.41 -19.95
N ASN A 328 20.47 -6.57 -19.90
CA ASN A 328 21.28 -6.34 -18.71
C ASN A 328 21.72 -4.87 -18.50
N LYS A 329 21.42 -3.96 -19.42
CA LYS A 329 21.89 -2.55 -19.41
C LYS A 329 20.84 -1.53 -18.96
N ILE A 330 19.63 -1.96 -18.60
CA ILE A 330 18.46 -1.11 -18.30
C ILE A 330 17.91 -1.55 -16.96
#